data_AF-A0A7K1L3T3-F1
#
_entry.id   AF-A0A7K1L3T3-F1
#
_cell.length_a   1.000
_cell.length_b   1.000
_cell.length_c   1.000
_cell.angle_alpha   90.00
_cell.angle_beta   90.00
_cell.angle_gamma   90.00
#
_symmetry.space_group_name_H-M   'P 1'
#
loop_
_entity.id
_entity.type
_entity.pdbx_description
1 polymer ?
#
loop_
_entity_poly.entity_id
_entity_poly.type
_entity_poly.pdbx_seq_one_letter_code
_entity_poly.pdbx_strand_id
1 'polypeptide(L)'
;MLPTHVKGFLWVDVLFRATRLFAEPEYHWSPRTPNLTGQTIQFWDHLDRRHGAVDFGSVPPDDLGRLYVRFHSSGDARPLDELRHYIDRVEHEGWVHPATRAMSLAWKRHLDLLGVRDPGLLVDRPLTLSTEEAVERLVRHRLCLDHRRYGGPVYLDGTRWGMPLRKVVGADGHANYLLVILRDLLPRISRGRQVLFVYDEDLAHDYALLGRIASTLGARPSKLPLGRVPIGGALRSSRYGGWDEVTIGRLSELCLGEFGPAAYRLGMRLYFIAMLKRTSGEPFRPDLLRRALLRAERMVREADERGAPDPASRLLASTRPSGWADPYRLTDGLFAGRPPAASRALLEAVYL
;
A
#
# COMPACT_ATOMS: atom_id res chain seq x y z
N MET A 1 -6.37 11.43 -0.17
CA MET A 1 -5.28 10.45 0.08
C MET A 1 -4.20 11.15 0.89
N LEU A 2 -3.52 10.45 1.81
CA LEU A 2 -2.50 11.03 2.70
C LEU A 2 -1.06 10.77 2.19
N PRO A 3 -0.05 11.58 2.60
CA PRO A 3 1.34 11.42 2.17
C PRO A 3 1.92 10.02 2.36
N THR A 4 1.60 9.35 3.47
CA THR A 4 2.01 7.96 3.72
C THR A 4 1.55 6.98 2.63
N HIS A 5 0.29 7.10 2.18
CA HIS A 5 -0.24 6.23 1.13
C HIS A 5 0.42 6.53 -0.22
N VAL A 6 0.63 7.81 -0.53
CA VAL A 6 1.32 8.20 -1.77
C VAL A 6 2.75 7.72 -1.81
N LYS A 7 3.48 7.81 -0.69
CA LYS A 7 4.80 7.20 -0.58
C LYS A 7 4.74 5.72 -0.97
N GLY A 8 3.83 4.95 -0.37
CA GLY A 8 3.64 3.53 -0.70
C GLY A 8 3.42 3.29 -2.20
N PHE A 9 2.47 4.01 -2.80
CA PHE A 9 2.14 3.87 -4.22
C PHE A 9 3.29 4.27 -5.16
N LEU A 10 3.97 5.38 -4.91
CA LEU A 10 5.09 5.83 -5.74
C LEU A 10 6.28 4.85 -5.67
N TRP A 11 6.58 4.33 -4.48
CA TRP A 11 7.63 3.32 -4.29
C TRP A 11 7.31 2.03 -5.05
N VAL A 12 6.09 1.51 -4.92
CA VAL A 12 5.66 0.29 -5.61
C VAL A 12 5.60 0.48 -7.13
N ASP A 13 5.15 1.64 -7.61
CA ASP A 13 5.10 1.96 -9.04
C ASP A 13 6.50 1.98 -9.66
N VAL A 14 7.46 2.70 -9.05
CA VAL A 14 8.85 2.73 -9.52
C VAL A 14 9.51 1.35 -9.43
N LEU A 15 9.31 0.64 -8.31
CA LEU A 15 9.77 -0.74 -8.14
C LEU A 15 9.29 -1.64 -9.29
N PHE A 16 7.98 -1.61 -9.56
CA PHE A 16 7.35 -2.45 -10.56
C PHE A 16 7.82 -2.08 -11.97
N ARG A 17 7.74 -0.80 -12.34
CA ARG A 17 8.15 -0.31 -13.67
C ARG A 17 9.63 -0.61 -13.93
N ALA A 18 10.51 -0.32 -12.99
CA ALA A 18 11.94 -0.57 -13.15
C ALA A 18 12.26 -2.07 -13.20
N THR A 19 11.62 -2.90 -12.37
CA THR A 19 11.83 -4.35 -12.37
C THR A 19 11.31 -4.99 -13.67
N ARG A 20 10.21 -4.46 -14.25
CA ARG A 20 9.68 -4.92 -15.54
C ARG A 20 10.61 -4.74 -16.73
N LEU A 21 11.64 -3.91 -16.61
CA LEU A 21 12.63 -3.71 -17.68
C LEU A 21 13.61 -4.87 -17.83
N PHE A 22 13.68 -5.78 -16.84
CA PHE A 22 14.59 -6.93 -16.88
C PHE A 22 13.99 -8.22 -16.27
N ALA A 23 12.73 -8.20 -15.83
CA ALA A 23 12.03 -9.34 -15.28
C ALA A 23 10.52 -9.24 -15.56
N GLU A 24 9.78 -10.29 -15.22
CA GLU A 24 8.31 -10.37 -15.39
C GLU A 24 7.58 -10.39 -14.03
N PRO A 25 7.62 -9.30 -13.24
CA PRO A 25 6.95 -9.26 -11.96
C PRO A 25 5.42 -9.28 -12.11
N GLU A 26 4.74 -10.02 -11.23
CA GLU A 26 3.31 -9.92 -11.01
C GLU A 26 3.04 -8.94 -9.85
N TYR A 27 2.22 -7.91 -10.08
CA TYR A 27 1.79 -7.00 -9.02
C TYR A 27 0.45 -7.45 -8.45
N HIS A 28 0.48 -7.91 -7.19
CA HIS A 28 -0.71 -8.32 -6.46
C HIS A 28 -1.15 -7.27 -5.43
N TRP A 29 -2.42 -6.86 -5.54
CA TRP A 29 -3.11 -6.00 -4.58
C TRP A 29 -4.47 -6.62 -4.26
N SER A 30 -4.84 -6.69 -2.98
CA SER A 30 -6.12 -7.25 -2.52
C SER A 30 -7.02 -6.12 -2.02
N PRO A 31 -8.01 -5.66 -2.80
CA PRO A 31 -8.93 -4.61 -2.36
C PRO A 31 -9.91 -5.11 -1.29
N ARG A 32 -10.08 -6.42 -1.14
CA ARG A 32 -10.91 -7.02 -0.07
C ARG A 32 -10.23 -6.97 1.30
N THR A 33 -8.89 -7.02 1.36
CA THR A 33 -8.15 -6.94 2.64
C THR A 33 -8.52 -5.72 3.50
N PRO A 34 -8.49 -4.47 3.00
CA PRO A 34 -8.88 -3.31 3.81
C PRO A 34 -10.38 -3.27 4.13
N ASN A 35 -11.23 -3.85 3.28
CA ASN A 35 -12.69 -3.86 3.44
C ASN A 35 -13.17 -4.87 4.49
N LEU A 36 -12.43 -5.97 4.67
CA LEU A 36 -12.73 -7.00 5.66
C LEU A 36 -12.14 -6.70 7.06
N THR A 37 -11.55 -5.52 7.26
CA THR A 37 -11.09 -5.13 8.60
C THR A 37 -12.26 -4.68 9.46
N GLY A 38 -12.22 -5.02 10.75
CA GLY A 38 -13.24 -4.58 11.70
C GLY A 38 -13.43 -3.06 11.74
N GLN A 39 -12.34 -2.28 11.60
CA GLN A 39 -12.41 -0.81 11.56
C GLN A 39 -13.26 -0.30 10.39
N THR A 40 -13.11 -0.89 9.20
CA THR A 40 -13.88 -0.49 8.02
C THR A 40 -15.34 -0.89 8.17
N ILE A 41 -15.61 -2.10 8.64
CA ILE A 41 -16.97 -2.63 8.79
C ILE A 41 -17.75 -1.85 9.84
N GLN A 42 -17.14 -1.58 11.00
CA GLN A 42 -17.76 -0.77 12.05
C GLN A 42 -18.02 0.67 11.59
N PHE A 43 -17.15 1.22 10.74
CA PHE A 43 -17.39 2.54 10.17
C PHE A 43 -18.54 2.54 9.16
N TRP A 44 -18.71 1.48 8.35
CA TRP A 44 -19.86 1.35 7.45
C TRP A 44 -21.18 1.27 8.23
N ASP A 45 -21.23 0.46 9.28
CA ASP A 45 -22.39 0.41 10.19
C ASP A 45 -22.71 1.79 10.78
N HIS A 46 -21.70 2.54 11.22
CA HIS A 46 -21.90 3.91 11.71
C HIS A 46 -22.49 4.84 10.63
N LEU A 47 -21.98 4.76 9.41
CA LEU A 47 -22.48 5.56 8.28
C LEU A 47 -23.93 5.21 7.94
N ASP A 48 -24.28 3.93 7.84
CA ASP A 48 -25.64 3.53 7.50
C ASP A 48 -26.64 3.94 8.60
N ARG A 49 -26.26 3.81 9.88
CA ARG A 49 -27.13 4.20 11.01
C ARG A 49 -27.32 5.71 11.17
N ARG A 50 -26.25 6.50 10.95
CA ARG A 50 -26.25 7.95 11.25
C ARG A 50 -26.43 8.82 10.01
N HIS A 51 -26.14 8.27 8.83
CA HIS A 51 -26.02 8.99 7.56
C HIS A 51 -26.60 8.20 6.37
N GLY A 52 -27.47 7.21 6.59
CA GLY A 52 -27.96 6.31 5.53
C GLY A 52 -28.73 6.97 4.38
N ALA A 53 -29.23 8.19 4.57
CA ALA A 53 -29.88 8.97 3.50
C ALA A 53 -28.90 9.82 2.65
N VAL A 54 -27.60 9.83 3.00
CA VAL A 54 -26.59 10.63 2.31
C VAL A 54 -26.14 9.93 1.03
N ASP A 55 -26.18 10.65 -0.09
CA ASP A 55 -25.48 10.22 -1.31
C ASP A 55 -23.97 10.46 -1.14
N PHE A 56 -23.26 9.43 -0.68
CA PHE A 56 -21.82 9.48 -0.50
C PHE A 56 -21.01 9.70 -1.79
N GLY A 57 -21.60 9.51 -2.97
CA GLY A 57 -20.94 9.83 -4.25
C GLY A 57 -20.71 11.33 -4.43
N SER A 58 -21.55 12.15 -3.81
CA SER A 58 -21.47 13.62 -3.84
C SER A 58 -20.63 14.22 -2.71
N VAL A 59 -20.26 13.42 -1.70
CA VAL A 59 -19.54 13.89 -0.52
C VAL A 59 -18.05 14.07 -0.85
N PRO A 60 -17.45 15.24 -0.56
CA PRO A 60 -16.02 15.44 -0.73
C PRO A 60 -15.20 14.40 0.05
N PRO A 61 -14.09 13.88 -0.53
CA PRO A 61 -13.25 12.86 0.14
C PRO A 61 -12.75 13.28 1.52
N ASP A 62 -12.48 14.58 1.71
CA ASP A 62 -11.97 15.10 2.98
C ASP A 62 -13.09 15.13 4.03
N ASP A 63 -14.34 15.37 3.65
CA ASP A 63 -15.48 15.30 4.57
C ASP A 63 -15.82 13.87 5.00
N LEU A 64 -15.66 12.89 4.09
CA LEU A 64 -15.67 11.46 4.45
C LEU A 64 -14.56 11.13 5.45
N GLY A 65 -13.37 11.71 5.27
CA GLY A 65 -12.26 11.59 6.23
C GLY A 65 -12.61 12.18 7.60
N ARG A 66 -13.29 13.33 7.67
CA ARG A 66 -13.76 13.92 8.93
C ARG A 66 -14.82 13.05 9.61
N LEU A 67 -15.72 12.43 8.85
CA LEU A 67 -16.68 11.45 9.38
C LEU A 67 -15.96 10.27 10.04
N TYR A 68 -14.91 9.75 9.39
CA TYR A 68 -14.08 8.68 9.93
C TYR A 68 -13.37 9.05 11.24
N VAL A 69 -12.86 10.29 11.33
CA VAL A 69 -12.28 10.83 12.58
C VAL A 69 -13.32 10.91 13.69
N ARG A 70 -14.51 11.47 13.39
CA ARG A 70 -15.61 11.58 14.36
C ARG A 70 -16.04 10.22 14.90
N PHE A 71 -16.20 9.23 14.02
CA PHE A 71 -16.51 7.85 14.40
C PHE A 71 -15.50 7.28 15.40
N HIS A 72 -14.20 7.45 15.16
CA HIS A 72 -13.18 6.93 16.07
C HIS A 72 -13.16 7.62 17.43
N SER A 73 -13.64 8.86 17.52
CA SER A 73 -13.78 9.59 18.78
C SER A 73 -15.11 9.36 19.50
N SER A 74 -16.12 8.78 18.85
CA SER A 74 -17.48 8.72 19.40
C SER A 74 -17.75 7.52 20.31
N GLY A 75 -16.92 6.46 20.23
CA GLY A 75 -17.19 5.19 20.91
C GLY A 75 -18.36 4.40 20.34
N ASP A 76 -18.91 4.78 19.18
CA ASP A 76 -20.11 4.20 18.54
C ASP A 76 -19.84 2.87 17.80
N ALA A 77 -18.74 2.18 18.12
CA ALA A 77 -18.34 0.94 17.47
C ALA A 77 -19.12 -0.26 18.05
N ARG A 78 -19.77 -1.04 17.17
CA ARG A 78 -20.46 -2.27 17.55
C ARG A 78 -19.56 -3.51 17.47
N PRO A 79 -19.84 -4.57 18.24
CA PRO A 79 -19.19 -5.87 18.10
C PRO A 79 -19.30 -6.43 16.67
N LEU A 80 -18.26 -7.12 16.19
CA LEU A 80 -18.18 -7.59 14.79
C LEU A 80 -19.12 -8.76 14.47
N ASP A 81 -19.46 -9.56 15.46
CA ASP A 81 -20.46 -10.63 15.35
C ASP A 81 -21.85 -10.09 15.01
N GLU A 82 -22.21 -8.91 15.52
CA GLU A 82 -23.45 -8.21 15.12
C GLU A 82 -23.39 -7.65 13.68
N LEU A 83 -22.19 -7.48 13.14
CA LEU A 83 -21.93 -6.88 11.82
C LEU A 83 -21.60 -7.92 10.74
N ARG A 84 -21.87 -9.21 11.01
CA ARG A 84 -21.54 -10.31 10.09
C ARG A 84 -22.16 -10.16 8.70
N HIS A 85 -23.33 -9.55 8.60
CA HIS A 85 -23.97 -9.27 7.32
C HIS A 85 -23.10 -8.41 6.37
N TYR A 86 -22.29 -7.48 6.86
CA TYR A 86 -21.34 -6.75 6.02
C TYR A 86 -20.19 -7.64 5.56
N ILE A 87 -19.67 -8.49 6.45
CA ILE A 87 -18.60 -9.46 6.13
C ILE A 87 -19.08 -10.37 5.00
N ASP A 88 -20.25 -10.97 5.16
CA ASP A 88 -20.83 -11.91 4.22
C ASP A 88 -21.02 -11.28 2.84
N ARG A 89 -21.49 -10.02 2.78
CA ARG A 89 -21.62 -9.28 1.51
C ARG A 89 -20.29 -8.99 0.84
N VAL A 90 -19.26 -8.61 1.59
CA VAL A 90 -17.91 -8.40 1.02
C VAL A 90 -17.33 -9.72 0.51
N GLU A 91 -17.51 -10.82 1.26
CA GLU A 91 -16.98 -12.14 0.90
C GLU A 91 -17.69 -12.75 -0.32
N HIS A 92 -19.02 -12.73 -0.35
CA HIS A 92 -19.79 -13.43 -1.37
C HIS A 92 -20.17 -12.57 -2.57
N GLU A 93 -20.47 -11.28 -2.36
CA GLU A 93 -20.95 -10.38 -3.42
C GLU A 93 -19.84 -9.47 -3.95
N GLY A 94 -18.67 -9.43 -3.28
CA GLY A 94 -17.65 -8.41 -3.56
C GLY A 94 -18.14 -7.00 -3.23
N TRP A 95 -19.16 -6.89 -2.38
CA TRP A 95 -19.80 -5.62 -2.08
C TRP A 95 -18.84 -4.66 -1.37
N VAL A 96 -18.97 -3.38 -1.70
CA VAL A 96 -18.22 -2.29 -1.06
C VAL A 96 -19.19 -1.16 -0.76
N HIS A 97 -19.16 -0.66 0.48
CA HIS A 97 -20.01 0.45 0.88
C HIS A 97 -19.81 1.70 -0.01
N PRO A 98 -20.87 2.44 -0.36
CA PRO A 98 -20.79 3.61 -1.25
C PRO A 98 -19.74 4.64 -0.85
N ALA A 99 -19.56 4.92 0.45
CA ALA A 99 -18.52 5.84 0.93
C ALA A 99 -17.08 5.34 0.62
N THR A 100 -16.79 4.04 0.82
CA THR A 100 -15.48 3.49 0.45
C THR A 100 -15.30 3.52 -1.07
N ARG A 101 -16.35 3.23 -1.83
CA ARG A 101 -16.30 3.32 -3.30
C ARG A 101 -16.00 4.74 -3.78
N ALA A 102 -16.64 5.76 -3.20
CA ALA A 102 -16.38 7.17 -3.49
C ALA A 102 -14.93 7.56 -3.16
N MET A 103 -14.41 7.11 -2.01
CA MET A 103 -13.00 7.30 -1.64
C MET A 103 -12.04 6.62 -2.60
N SER A 104 -12.29 5.37 -3.00
CA SER A 104 -11.46 4.64 -3.95
C SER A 104 -11.45 5.29 -5.34
N LEU A 105 -12.58 5.84 -5.79
CA LEU A 105 -12.66 6.63 -7.03
C LEU A 105 -11.82 7.90 -6.94
N ALA A 106 -11.88 8.62 -5.81
CA ALA A 106 -11.03 9.79 -5.59
C ALA A 106 -9.55 9.42 -5.54
N TRP A 107 -9.20 8.29 -4.91
CA TRP A 107 -7.83 7.79 -4.88
C TRP A 107 -7.34 7.42 -6.26
N LYS A 108 -8.16 6.75 -7.07
CA LYS A 108 -7.85 6.44 -8.46
C LYS A 108 -7.50 7.71 -9.25
N ARG A 109 -8.33 8.76 -9.17
CA ARG A 109 -8.04 10.05 -9.82
C ARG A 109 -6.70 10.63 -9.39
N HIS A 110 -6.38 10.59 -8.10
CA HIS A 110 -5.07 11.06 -7.61
C HIS A 110 -3.90 10.21 -8.15
N LEU A 111 -4.06 8.88 -8.25
CA LEU A 111 -3.05 8.01 -8.83
C LEU A 111 -2.85 8.29 -10.32
N ASP A 112 -3.94 8.52 -11.07
CA ASP A 112 -3.90 8.84 -12.49
C ASP A 112 -3.15 10.19 -12.72
N LEU A 113 -3.38 11.20 -11.88
CA LEU A 113 -2.62 12.46 -11.90
C LEU A 113 -1.12 12.26 -11.66
N LEU A 114 -0.78 11.39 -10.69
CA LEU A 114 0.61 11.02 -10.38
C LEU A 114 1.24 10.10 -11.43
N GLY A 115 0.49 9.66 -12.45
CA GLY A 115 0.95 8.67 -13.41
C GLY A 115 1.31 7.35 -12.74
N VAL A 116 0.67 6.99 -11.63
CA VAL A 116 0.88 5.71 -10.95
C VAL A 116 0.00 4.66 -11.61
N ARG A 117 0.57 3.47 -11.86
CA ARG A 117 -0.21 2.33 -12.34
C ARG A 117 -1.30 1.99 -11.33
N ASP A 118 -2.55 1.92 -11.79
CA ASP A 118 -3.67 1.48 -10.97
C ASP A 118 -3.42 0.04 -10.48
N PRO A 119 -3.33 -0.20 -9.16
CA PRO A 119 -3.18 -1.55 -8.60
C PRO A 119 -4.44 -2.42 -8.78
N GLY A 120 -5.54 -1.83 -9.25
CA GLY A 120 -6.87 -2.41 -9.26
C GLY A 120 -7.69 -1.95 -8.06
N LEU A 121 -7.67 -0.65 -7.74
CA LEU A 121 -8.41 -0.10 -6.58
C LEU A 121 -9.92 -0.37 -6.62
N LEU A 122 -10.48 -0.51 -7.82
CA LEU A 122 -11.91 -0.71 -8.07
C LEU A 122 -12.23 -2.10 -8.63
N VAL A 123 -11.22 -2.93 -8.86
CA VAL A 123 -11.41 -4.27 -9.42
C VAL A 123 -11.82 -5.19 -8.29
N ASP A 124 -12.99 -5.84 -8.38
CA ASP A 124 -13.29 -6.92 -7.45
C ASP A 124 -12.36 -8.11 -7.73
N ARG A 125 -11.65 -8.52 -6.67
CA ARG A 125 -10.76 -9.68 -6.69
C ARG A 125 -11.17 -10.60 -5.56
N PRO A 126 -11.92 -11.67 -5.87
CA PRO A 126 -12.31 -12.66 -4.87
C PRO A 126 -11.11 -13.28 -4.18
N LEU A 127 -11.25 -13.48 -2.87
CA LEU A 127 -10.26 -14.21 -2.10
C LEU A 127 -10.20 -15.64 -2.63
N THR A 128 -8.99 -16.12 -2.90
CA THR A 128 -8.83 -17.41 -3.59
C THR A 128 -9.20 -18.60 -2.70
N LEU A 129 -9.13 -18.44 -1.38
CA LEU A 129 -9.50 -19.45 -0.40
C LEU A 129 -10.59 -18.92 0.53
N SER A 130 -11.43 -19.82 1.03
CA SER A 130 -12.21 -19.55 2.24
C SER A 130 -11.31 -19.49 3.49
N THR A 131 -11.88 -19.00 4.59
CA THR A 131 -11.20 -19.02 5.90
C THR A 131 -10.85 -20.45 6.31
N GLU A 132 -11.80 -21.38 6.15
CA GLU A 132 -11.67 -22.79 6.49
C GLU A 132 -10.54 -23.45 5.68
N GLU A 133 -10.53 -23.25 4.36
CA GLU A 133 -9.52 -23.81 3.48
C GLU A 133 -8.12 -23.29 3.80
N ALA A 134 -7.99 -21.99 4.09
CA ALA A 134 -6.71 -21.41 4.47
C ALA A 134 -6.20 -21.98 5.82
N VAL A 135 -7.07 -22.07 6.82
CA VAL A 135 -6.72 -22.65 8.12
C VAL A 135 -6.33 -24.13 7.97
N GLU A 136 -7.11 -24.92 7.24
CA GLU A 136 -6.82 -26.33 7.03
C GLU A 136 -5.46 -26.54 6.36
N ARG A 137 -5.15 -25.76 5.31
CA ARG A 137 -3.84 -25.80 4.65
C ARG A 137 -2.71 -25.46 5.61
N LEU A 138 -2.86 -24.41 6.43
CA LEU A 138 -1.84 -24.02 7.39
C LEU A 138 -1.63 -25.10 8.46
N VAL A 139 -2.71 -25.74 8.95
CA VAL A 139 -2.66 -26.86 9.90
C VAL A 139 -1.91 -28.06 9.30
N ARG A 140 -2.18 -28.42 8.03
CA ARG A 140 -1.45 -29.51 7.34
C ARG A 140 0.06 -29.28 7.31
N HIS A 141 0.50 -28.02 7.26
CA HIS A 141 1.92 -27.64 7.32
C HIS A 141 2.43 -27.33 8.75
N ARG A 142 1.60 -27.59 9.77
CA ARG A 142 1.84 -27.30 11.19
C ARG A 142 2.06 -25.81 11.49
N LEU A 143 1.65 -24.91 10.60
CA LEU A 143 1.87 -23.46 10.68
C LEU A 143 0.77 -22.74 11.48
N CYS A 144 -0.19 -23.50 12.01
CA CYS A 144 -1.38 -22.97 12.65
C CYS A 144 -1.87 -23.92 13.75
N LEU A 145 -2.38 -23.34 14.84
CA LEU A 145 -3.10 -24.01 15.91
C LEU A 145 -4.58 -23.62 15.81
N ASP A 146 -5.43 -24.59 15.50
CA ASP A 146 -6.88 -24.39 15.41
C ASP A 146 -7.55 -24.90 16.70
N HIS A 147 -7.94 -23.97 17.58
CA HIS A 147 -8.62 -24.30 18.83
C HIS A 147 -10.15 -24.17 18.73
N ARG A 148 -10.72 -23.94 17.53
CA ARG A 148 -12.17 -23.70 17.38
C ARG A 148 -13.03 -24.85 17.86
N ARG A 149 -12.55 -26.10 17.74
CA ARG A 149 -13.23 -27.28 18.29
C ARG A 149 -13.42 -27.26 19.82
N TYR A 150 -12.70 -26.39 20.52
CA TYR A 150 -12.79 -26.15 21.95
C TYR A 150 -13.39 -24.77 22.28
N GLY A 151 -14.04 -24.11 21.31
CA GLY A 151 -14.52 -22.74 21.45
C GLY A 151 -13.41 -21.68 21.46
N GLY A 152 -12.17 -22.07 21.13
CA GLY A 152 -11.01 -21.19 21.14
C GLY A 152 -10.71 -20.53 19.79
N PRO A 153 -9.78 -19.56 19.77
CA PRO A 153 -9.36 -18.85 18.55
C PRO A 153 -8.42 -19.70 17.66
N VAL A 154 -8.03 -19.13 16.53
CA VAL A 154 -7.01 -19.70 15.64
C VAL A 154 -5.72 -18.87 15.71
N TYR A 155 -4.57 -19.52 15.85
CA TYR A 155 -3.25 -18.87 15.91
C TYR A 155 -2.35 -19.34 14.78
N LEU A 156 -1.59 -18.42 14.18
CA LEU A 156 -0.39 -18.79 13.43
C LEU A 156 0.72 -19.16 14.41
N ASP A 157 1.38 -20.28 14.13
CA ASP A 157 2.44 -20.83 14.97
C ASP A 157 3.82 -20.44 14.42
N GLY A 158 4.39 -19.39 14.99
CA GLY A 158 5.76 -18.96 14.75
C GLY A 158 6.77 -19.47 15.78
N THR A 159 6.36 -20.28 16.76
CA THR A 159 7.18 -20.62 17.94
C THR A 159 8.45 -21.37 17.57
N ARG A 160 8.39 -22.21 16.53
CA ARG A 160 9.54 -22.90 15.95
C ARG A 160 10.66 -21.96 15.43
N TRP A 161 10.36 -20.67 15.24
CA TRP A 161 11.31 -19.64 14.84
C TRP A 161 11.61 -18.63 15.95
N GLY A 162 11.20 -18.92 17.19
CA GLY A 162 11.30 -17.99 18.31
C GLY A 162 10.33 -16.82 18.24
N MET A 163 9.23 -16.93 17.48
CA MET A 163 8.20 -15.90 17.36
C MET A 163 6.97 -16.25 18.20
N PRO A 164 6.21 -15.27 18.73
CA PRO A 164 5.01 -15.55 19.52
C PRO A 164 3.89 -16.14 18.65
N LEU A 165 2.92 -16.79 19.32
CA LEU A 165 1.66 -17.17 18.68
C LEU A 165 0.91 -15.92 18.24
N ARG A 166 0.49 -15.87 16.97
CA ARG A 166 -0.23 -14.73 16.40
C ARG A 166 -1.68 -15.11 16.16
N LYS A 167 -2.59 -14.59 16.98
CA LYS A 167 -4.04 -14.80 16.79
C LYS A 167 -4.46 -14.26 15.43
N VAL A 168 -5.16 -15.07 14.64
CA VAL A 168 -5.64 -14.71 13.30
C VAL A 168 -7.14 -14.90 13.09
N VAL A 169 -7.80 -15.69 13.93
CA VAL A 169 -9.26 -15.71 14.06
C VAL A 169 -9.58 -15.48 15.53
N GLY A 170 -10.48 -14.54 15.82
CA GLY A 170 -10.96 -14.30 17.18
C GLY A 170 -11.91 -15.39 17.68
N ALA A 171 -12.30 -15.32 18.95
CA ALA A 171 -13.35 -16.18 19.50
C ALA A 171 -14.74 -15.84 18.91
N ASP A 172 -14.89 -14.60 18.42
CA ASP A 172 -16.01 -14.12 17.61
C ASP A 172 -16.05 -14.70 16.19
N GLY A 173 -15.06 -15.53 15.82
CA GLY A 173 -14.95 -16.14 14.49
C GLY A 173 -14.44 -15.18 13.41
N HIS A 174 -14.14 -13.93 13.73
CA HIS A 174 -13.68 -12.96 12.73
C HIS A 174 -12.20 -13.15 12.39
N ALA A 175 -11.92 -13.31 11.10
CA ALA A 175 -10.58 -13.38 10.54
C ALA A 175 -9.93 -11.99 10.54
N ASN A 176 -8.72 -11.87 11.08
CA ASN A 176 -7.97 -10.63 10.96
C ASN A 176 -7.27 -10.50 9.60
N TYR A 177 -6.69 -9.32 9.36
CA TYR A 177 -6.06 -8.99 8.08
C TYR A 177 -4.96 -9.98 7.64
N LEU A 178 -4.25 -10.65 8.57
CA LEU A 178 -3.21 -11.61 8.19
C LEU A 178 -3.80 -12.87 7.57
N LEU A 179 -4.92 -13.36 8.12
CA LEU A 179 -5.58 -14.50 7.50
C LEU A 179 -6.14 -14.14 6.14
N VAL A 180 -6.69 -12.92 5.98
CA VAL A 180 -7.15 -12.42 4.69
C VAL A 180 -6.00 -12.38 3.67
N ILE A 181 -4.82 -11.85 4.04
CA ILE A 181 -3.62 -11.90 3.20
C ILE A 181 -3.24 -13.35 2.85
N LEU A 182 -3.27 -14.27 3.82
CA LEU A 182 -2.92 -15.68 3.60
C LEU A 182 -3.89 -16.39 2.65
N ARG A 183 -5.19 -16.05 2.68
CA ARG A 183 -6.18 -16.60 1.74
C ARG A 183 -5.84 -16.28 0.28
N ASP A 184 -5.25 -15.11 0.02
CA ASP A 184 -4.75 -14.75 -1.31
C ASP A 184 -3.34 -15.26 -1.60
N LEU A 185 -2.46 -15.25 -0.58
CA LEU A 185 -1.05 -15.58 -0.75
C LEU A 185 -0.80 -17.08 -0.90
N LEU A 186 -1.46 -17.93 -0.12
CA LEU A 186 -1.18 -19.38 -0.08
C LEU A 186 -1.30 -20.05 -1.46
N PRO A 187 -2.31 -19.76 -2.29
CA PRO A 187 -2.41 -20.35 -3.64
C PRO A 187 -1.34 -19.86 -4.61
N ARG A 188 -0.66 -18.75 -4.31
CA ARG A 188 0.34 -18.12 -5.18
C ARG A 188 1.77 -18.54 -4.81
N ILE A 189 1.96 -19.14 -3.65
CA ILE A 189 3.27 -19.65 -3.22
C ILE A 189 3.56 -20.95 -3.95
N SER A 190 4.71 -21.00 -4.62
CA SER A 190 5.26 -22.21 -5.22
C SER A 190 6.76 -22.29 -4.98
N ARG A 191 7.33 -23.50 -5.09
CA ARG A 191 8.75 -23.74 -4.85
C ARG A 191 9.62 -22.88 -5.77
N GLY A 192 10.55 -22.14 -5.18
CA GLY A 192 11.50 -21.29 -5.90
C GLY A 192 10.96 -19.92 -6.31
N ARG A 193 9.64 -19.67 -6.19
CA ARG A 193 9.05 -18.37 -6.54
C ARG A 193 9.57 -17.27 -5.63
N GLN A 194 10.07 -16.19 -6.21
CA GLN A 194 10.43 -14.99 -5.46
C GLN A 194 9.17 -14.21 -5.07
N VAL A 195 9.08 -13.80 -3.81
CA VAL A 195 7.94 -13.04 -3.29
C VAL A 195 8.47 -11.82 -2.57
N LEU A 196 8.15 -10.61 -3.05
CA LEU A 196 8.53 -9.38 -2.37
C LEU A 196 7.33 -8.84 -1.59
N PHE A 197 7.46 -8.80 -0.27
CA PHE A 197 6.49 -8.12 0.59
C PHE A 197 6.85 -6.65 0.73
N VAL A 198 5.98 -5.78 0.23
CA VAL A 198 6.03 -4.33 0.49
C VAL A 198 5.00 -4.01 1.57
N TYR A 199 5.43 -3.37 2.66
CA TYR A 199 4.56 -3.17 3.81
C TYR A 199 4.98 -1.96 4.66
N ASP A 200 4.07 -1.51 5.51
CA ASP A 200 4.32 -0.48 6.52
C ASP A 200 5.26 -1.01 7.60
N GLU A 201 6.36 -0.30 7.90
CA GLU A 201 7.38 -0.72 8.86
C GLU A 201 6.81 -1.10 10.24
N ASP A 202 5.71 -0.48 10.69
CA ASP A 202 5.04 -0.83 11.94
C ASP A 202 4.50 -2.29 11.96
N LEU A 203 4.35 -2.91 10.79
CA LEU A 203 3.90 -4.29 10.61
C LEU A 203 5.05 -5.29 10.43
N ALA A 204 6.30 -4.90 10.70
CA ALA A 204 7.49 -5.74 10.45
C ALA A 204 7.44 -7.12 11.09
N HIS A 205 6.87 -7.25 12.30
CA HIS A 205 6.74 -8.53 12.98
C HIS A 205 5.80 -9.48 12.22
N ASP A 206 4.65 -8.97 11.80
CA ASP A 206 3.64 -9.75 11.09
C ASP A 206 4.14 -10.15 9.68
N TYR A 207 4.85 -9.27 8.97
CA TYR A 207 5.46 -9.60 7.67
C TYR A 207 6.73 -10.46 7.78
N ALA A 208 7.43 -10.44 8.92
CA ALA A 208 8.47 -11.42 9.20
C ALA A 208 7.88 -12.83 9.32
N LEU A 209 6.74 -12.96 10.00
CA LEU A 209 6.01 -14.23 10.12
C LEU A 209 5.53 -14.73 8.75
N LEU A 210 4.92 -13.85 7.92
CA LEU A 210 4.54 -14.19 6.55
C LEU A 210 5.73 -14.65 5.71
N GLY A 211 6.90 -14.03 5.88
CA GLY A 211 8.15 -14.48 5.24
C GLY A 211 8.56 -15.89 5.67
N ARG A 212 8.47 -16.22 6.97
CA ARG A 212 8.79 -17.56 7.45
C ARG A 212 7.80 -18.62 6.92
N ILE A 213 6.52 -18.28 6.90
CA ILE A 213 5.46 -19.12 6.30
C ILE A 213 5.75 -19.36 4.81
N ALA A 214 5.98 -18.29 4.03
CA ALA A 214 6.27 -18.41 2.60
C ALA A 214 7.53 -19.25 2.33
N SER A 215 8.59 -19.07 3.12
CA SER A 215 9.81 -19.88 3.02
C SER A 215 9.56 -21.37 3.29
N THR A 216 8.75 -21.66 4.31
CA THR A 216 8.38 -23.04 4.69
C THR A 216 7.58 -23.73 3.58
N LEU A 217 6.78 -22.97 2.84
CA LEU A 217 6.03 -23.42 1.68
C LEU A 217 6.86 -23.41 0.38
N GLY A 218 8.16 -23.13 0.47
CA GLY A 218 9.13 -23.27 -0.63
C GLY A 218 9.40 -22.00 -1.45
N ALA A 219 8.76 -20.87 -1.16
CA ALA A 219 9.08 -19.60 -1.81
C ALA A 219 10.40 -18.99 -1.31
N ARG A 220 10.87 -17.95 -2.00
CA ARG A 220 12.03 -17.13 -1.64
C ARG A 220 11.56 -15.72 -1.30
N PRO A 221 11.17 -15.44 -0.05
CA PRO A 221 10.62 -14.15 0.31
C PRO A 221 11.72 -13.09 0.45
N SER A 222 11.38 -11.87 0.05
CA SER A 222 12.10 -10.63 0.30
C SER A 222 11.16 -9.62 0.94
N LYS A 223 11.72 -8.62 1.59
CA LYS A 223 10.96 -7.63 2.38
C LYS A 223 11.41 -6.22 2.02
N LEU A 224 10.44 -5.34 1.83
CA LEU A 224 10.64 -3.91 1.63
C LEU A 224 9.71 -3.16 2.62
N PRO A 225 10.16 -2.94 3.86
CA PRO A 225 9.43 -2.08 4.79
C PRO A 225 9.50 -0.63 4.31
N LEU A 226 8.40 0.10 4.43
CA LEU A 226 8.28 1.52 4.14
C LEU A 226 7.81 2.24 5.40
N GLY A 227 8.57 3.25 5.84
CA GLY A 227 8.19 4.08 6.97
C GLY A 227 7.11 5.09 6.56
N ARG A 228 6.18 5.38 7.47
CA ARG A 228 5.14 6.39 7.26
C ARG A 228 5.74 7.79 7.17
N VAL A 229 5.00 8.73 6.62
CA VAL A 229 5.39 10.14 6.53
C VAL A 229 4.71 10.91 7.66
N PRO A 230 5.45 11.43 8.66
CA PRO A 230 4.88 12.25 9.72
C PRO A 230 4.26 13.54 9.17
N ILE A 231 3.13 13.94 9.75
CA ILE A 231 2.43 15.18 9.45
C ILE A 231 2.49 16.05 10.71
N GLY A 232 2.89 17.32 10.58
CA GLY A 232 3.06 18.21 11.72
C GLY A 232 4.07 17.69 12.76
N GLY A 233 5.08 16.94 12.33
CA GLY A 233 6.10 16.36 13.22
C GLY A 233 5.66 15.10 13.96
N ALA A 234 4.42 14.62 13.80
CA ALA A 234 3.90 13.46 14.52
C ALA A 234 3.56 12.31 13.57
N LEU A 235 3.91 11.08 13.98
CA LEU A 235 3.45 9.85 13.36
C LEU A 235 2.05 9.53 13.88
N ARG A 236 1.01 9.91 13.13
CA ARG A 236 -0.39 9.67 13.53
C ARG A 236 -1.15 8.95 12.42
N SER A 237 -2.00 8.00 12.81
CA SER A 237 -2.98 7.40 11.91
C SER A 237 -4.04 8.43 11.51
N SER A 238 -4.65 8.24 10.33
CA SER A 238 -5.69 9.13 9.77
C SER A 238 -6.85 9.42 10.73
N ARG A 239 -7.18 8.49 11.63
CA ARG A 239 -8.26 8.60 12.63
C ARG A 239 -8.11 9.77 13.61
N TYR A 240 -6.93 10.40 13.70
CA TYR A 240 -6.70 11.53 14.60
C TYR A 240 -6.79 12.91 13.91
N GLY A 241 -7.10 12.97 12.61
CA GLY A 241 -7.20 14.24 11.88
C GLY A 241 -5.85 14.95 11.69
N GLY A 242 -5.91 16.27 11.43
CA GLY A 242 -4.72 17.13 11.30
C GLY A 242 -3.99 17.00 9.96
N TRP A 243 -4.70 16.55 8.92
CA TRP A 243 -4.13 16.23 7.61
C TRP A 243 -4.67 17.08 6.46
N ASP A 244 -5.58 18.01 6.75
CA ASP A 244 -6.32 18.82 5.77
C ASP A 244 -5.41 19.51 4.75
N GLU A 245 -4.33 20.14 5.23
CA GLU A 245 -3.40 20.91 4.39
C GLU A 245 -2.40 20.05 3.60
N VAL A 246 -2.38 18.75 3.84
CA VAL A 246 -1.40 17.83 3.23
C VAL A 246 -2.06 16.67 2.49
N THR A 247 -3.36 16.80 2.17
CA THR A 247 -4.02 15.84 1.28
C THR A 247 -3.43 15.95 -0.12
N ILE A 248 -3.43 14.84 -0.81
CA ILE A 248 -2.90 14.78 -2.18
C ILE A 248 -3.76 15.56 -3.16
N GLY A 249 -5.06 15.70 -2.90
CA GLY A 249 -5.91 16.59 -3.69
C GLY A 249 -5.38 18.02 -3.61
N ARG A 250 -5.21 18.51 -2.37
CA ARG A 250 -4.68 19.86 -2.12
C ARG A 250 -3.28 20.07 -2.68
N LEU A 251 -2.38 19.11 -2.47
CA LEU A 251 -1.02 19.18 -2.99
C LEU A 251 -0.99 19.14 -4.52
N SER A 252 -1.85 18.33 -5.15
CA SER A 252 -1.93 18.26 -6.63
C SER A 252 -2.39 19.59 -7.21
N GLU A 253 -3.42 20.21 -6.65
CA GLU A 253 -3.92 21.53 -7.07
C GLU A 253 -2.80 22.59 -7.03
N LEU A 254 -2.10 22.68 -5.89
CA LEU A 254 -1.03 23.65 -5.71
C LEU A 254 0.15 23.41 -6.66
N CYS A 255 0.57 22.15 -6.81
CA CYS A 255 1.74 21.83 -7.63
C CYS A 255 1.44 21.95 -9.13
N LEU A 256 0.28 21.49 -9.59
CA LEU A 256 -0.08 21.54 -11.01
C LEU A 256 -0.45 22.95 -11.50
N GLY A 257 -0.81 23.86 -10.58
CA GLY A 257 -0.95 25.28 -10.90
C GLY A 257 0.36 25.97 -11.28
N GLU A 258 1.51 25.39 -10.90
CA GLU A 258 2.84 25.97 -11.13
C GLU A 258 3.70 25.12 -12.08
N PHE A 259 3.62 23.79 -11.97
CA PHE A 259 4.48 22.86 -12.70
C PHE A 259 3.69 22.03 -13.72
N GLY A 260 4.30 21.78 -14.87
CA GLY A 260 3.73 20.88 -15.88
C GLY A 260 3.60 19.42 -15.38
N PRO A 261 2.72 18.59 -15.98
CA PRO A 261 2.43 17.24 -15.50
C PRO A 261 3.65 16.32 -15.36
N ALA A 262 4.60 16.37 -16.30
CA ALA A 262 5.81 15.55 -16.23
C ALA A 262 6.71 15.94 -15.05
N ALA A 263 6.90 17.24 -14.82
CA ALA A 263 7.65 17.75 -13.68
C ALA A 263 6.97 17.40 -12.35
N TYR A 264 5.63 17.47 -12.30
CA TYR A 264 4.86 17.03 -11.14
C TYR A 264 5.09 15.54 -10.82
N ARG A 265 4.91 14.65 -11.81
CA ARG A 265 5.07 13.20 -11.64
C ARG A 265 6.48 12.81 -11.19
N LEU A 266 7.50 13.37 -11.83
CA LEU A 266 8.89 13.12 -11.47
C LEU A 266 9.23 13.74 -10.11
N GLY A 267 8.84 14.99 -9.86
CA GLY A 267 9.15 15.69 -8.60
C GLY A 267 8.53 15.02 -7.38
N MET A 268 7.31 14.50 -7.49
CA MET A 268 6.68 13.70 -6.44
C MET A 268 7.49 12.43 -6.14
N ARG A 269 7.97 11.72 -7.17
CA ARG A 269 8.83 10.53 -6.99
C ARG A 269 10.18 10.90 -6.37
N LEU A 270 10.84 11.95 -6.85
CA LEU A 270 12.10 12.46 -6.28
C LEU A 270 11.95 12.76 -4.79
N TYR A 271 10.88 13.46 -4.42
CA TYR A 271 10.63 13.84 -3.03
C TYR A 271 10.29 12.63 -2.14
N PHE A 272 9.28 11.82 -2.50
CA PHE A 272 8.82 10.72 -1.66
C PHE A 272 9.75 9.51 -1.62
N ILE A 273 10.59 9.32 -2.65
CA ILE A 273 11.53 8.19 -2.73
C ILE A 273 12.91 8.60 -2.23
N ALA A 274 13.55 9.60 -2.84
CA ALA A 274 14.94 9.92 -2.52
C ALA A 274 15.07 10.85 -1.30
N MET A 275 14.23 11.88 -1.20
CA MET A 275 14.38 12.86 -0.11
C MET A 275 13.80 12.34 1.21
N LEU A 276 12.57 11.81 1.20
CA LEU A 276 11.96 11.20 2.39
C LEU A 276 12.48 9.79 2.68
N LYS A 277 13.23 9.17 1.74
CA LYS A 277 13.88 7.86 1.90
C LYS A 277 12.90 6.74 2.27
N ARG A 278 13.44 5.53 2.45
CA ARG A 278 12.64 4.33 2.77
C ARG A 278 11.92 4.46 4.12
N THR A 279 12.67 4.75 5.18
CA THR A 279 12.22 4.69 6.58
C THR A 279 12.52 5.97 7.35
N SER A 280 12.69 7.12 6.66
CA SER A 280 12.94 8.38 7.39
C SER A 280 11.72 8.76 8.23
N GLY A 281 11.97 9.14 9.48
CA GLY A 281 11.01 9.81 10.35
C GLY A 281 10.95 11.32 10.10
N GLU A 282 11.56 11.82 9.02
CA GLU A 282 11.45 13.23 8.66
C GLU A 282 10.01 13.61 8.31
N PRO A 283 9.48 14.70 8.90
CA PRO A 283 8.13 15.13 8.60
C PRO A 283 8.00 15.61 7.15
N PHE A 284 6.77 15.67 6.67
CA PHE A 284 6.47 16.30 5.40
C PHE A 284 6.92 17.78 5.39
N ARG A 285 7.69 18.18 4.37
CA ARG A 285 8.28 19.49 4.18
C ARG A 285 7.90 20.08 2.81
N PRO A 286 6.96 21.04 2.75
CA PRO A 286 6.54 21.67 1.49
C PRO A 286 7.71 22.32 0.73
N ASP A 287 8.67 22.90 1.45
CA ASP A 287 9.85 23.54 0.86
C ASP A 287 10.79 22.54 0.16
N LEU A 288 10.89 21.32 0.67
CA LEU A 288 11.66 20.24 0.04
C LEU A 288 10.93 19.65 -1.16
N LEU A 289 9.60 19.51 -1.08
CA LEU A 289 8.79 19.11 -2.22
C LEU A 289 8.93 20.12 -3.37
N ARG A 290 8.85 21.41 -3.08
CA ARG A 290 9.05 22.47 -4.07
C ARG A 290 10.42 22.39 -4.75
N ARG A 291 11.48 22.16 -3.95
CA ARG A 291 12.84 21.96 -4.48
C ARG A 291 12.92 20.74 -5.40
N ALA A 292 12.25 19.64 -5.06
CA ALA A 292 12.18 18.45 -5.91
C ALA A 292 11.46 18.72 -7.24
N LEU A 293 10.37 19.50 -7.22
CA LEU A 293 9.61 19.88 -8.42
C LEU A 293 10.44 20.78 -9.36
N LEU A 294 11.10 21.81 -8.83
CA LEU A 294 12.02 22.66 -9.61
C LEU A 294 13.14 21.84 -10.24
N ARG A 295 13.65 20.83 -9.52
CA ARG A 295 14.68 19.93 -10.04
C ARG A 295 14.12 19.05 -11.16
N ALA A 296 12.94 18.49 -10.97
CA ALA A 296 12.27 17.65 -11.95
C ALA A 296 11.97 18.39 -13.25
N GLU A 297 11.51 19.64 -13.18
CA GLU A 297 11.29 20.47 -14.37
C GLU A 297 12.57 20.64 -15.19
N ARG A 298 13.69 20.97 -14.54
CA ARG A 298 14.98 21.06 -15.23
C ARG A 298 15.39 19.73 -15.86
N MET A 299 15.21 18.61 -15.14
CA MET A 299 15.53 17.28 -15.65
C MET A 299 14.69 16.89 -16.87
N VAL A 300 13.38 17.19 -16.86
CA VAL A 300 12.50 16.90 -17.99
C VAL A 300 12.93 17.70 -19.22
N ARG A 301 13.21 19.00 -19.06
CA ARG A 301 13.67 19.86 -20.16
C ARG A 301 15.02 19.42 -20.73
N GLU A 302 15.99 19.12 -19.87
CA GLU A 302 17.34 18.70 -20.30
C GLU A 302 17.37 17.28 -20.90
N ALA A 303 16.40 16.42 -20.57
CA ALA A 303 16.33 15.05 -21.08
C ALA A 303 16.02 15.00 -22.59
N ASP A 304 15.31 16.00 -23.12
CA ASP A 304 14.97 16.10 -24.55
C ASP A 304 16.17 16.50 -25.41
N GLU A 305 17.16 17.18 -24.81
CA GLU A 305 18.33 17.71 -25.51
C GLU A 305 19.48 16.68 -25.63
N ARG A 306 19.41 15.57 -24.87
CA ARG A 306 20.51 14.60 -24.76
C ARG A 306 20.10 13.24 -25.33
N GLY A 307 20.84 12.76 -26.33
CA GLY A 307 20.66 11.41 -26.90
C GLY A 307 20.68 10.33 -25.81
N ALA A 308 19.97 9.22 -26.03
CA ALA A 308 19.63 8.25 -25.00
C ALA A 308 20.82 7.37 -24.56
N PRO A 309 21.39 7.55 -23.34
CA PRO A 309 22.16 6.48 -22.71
C PRO A 309 21.24 5.30 -22.38
N ASP A 310 21.81 4.09 -22.48
CA ASP A 310 21.14 2.82 -22.22
C ASP A 310 20.58 2.77 -20.78
N PRO A 311 19.25 2.70 -20.61
CA PRO A 311 18.61 2.52 -19.30
C PRO A 311 19.12 1.31 -18.53
N ALA A 312 19.57 0.24 -19.22
CA ALA A 312 20.00 -1.00 -18.59
C ALA A 312 21.21 -0.81 -17.66
N SER A 313 22.15 0.06 -18.01
CA SER A 313 23.35 0.33 -17.20
C SER A 313 23.02 0.89 -15.79
N ARG A 314 22.06 1.82 -15.71
CA ARG A 314 21.58 2.40 -14.43
C ARG A 314 20.73 1.41 -13.64
N LEU A 315 19.95 0.57 -14.34
CA LEU A 315 19.11 -0.45 -13.72
C LEU A 315 19.97 -1.53 -13.06
N LEU A 316 21.01 -2.03 -13.73
CA LEU A 316 21.93 -3.03 -13.17
C LEU A 316 22.56 -2.56 -11.86
N ALA A 317 23.01 -1.30 -11.79
CA ALA A 317 23.56 -0.72 -10.56
C ALA A 317 22.54 -0.62 -9.41
N SER A 318 21.25 -0.59 -9.75
CA SER A 318 20.14 -0.44 -8.81
C SER A 318 19.47 -1.78 -8.47
N THR A 319 19.81 -2.87 -9.16
CA THR A 319 19.24 -4.21 -8.91
C THR A 319 19.75 -4.79 -7.59
N ARG A 320 18.83 -5.36 -6.80
CA ARG A 320 19.15 -6.10 -5.57
C ARG A 320 19.53 -7.54 -5.88
N PRO A 321 20.33 -8.21 -5.01
CA PRO A 321 20.62 -9.65 -5.13
C PRO A 321 19.36 -10.53 -5.20
N SER A 322 18.25 -10.04 -4.63
CA SER A 322 16.94 -10.69 -4.64
C SER A 322 16.18 -10.53 -5.96
N GLY A 323 16.75 -9.92 -7.00
CA GLY A 323 16.18 -9.89 -8.35
C GLY A 323 15.18 -8.77 -8.66
N TRP A 324 15.10 -7.72 -7.83
CA TRP A 324 14.22 -6.57 -8.05
C TRP A 324 15.00 -5.24 -8.03
N ALA A 325 14.48 -4.23 -8.72
CA ALA A 325 15.09 -2.91 -8.82
C ALA A 325 14.87 -2.09 -7.54
N ASP A 326 15.92 -1.57 -6.92
CA ASP A 326 15.81 -0.72 -5.73
C ASP A 326 15.33 0.69 -6.10
N PRO A 327 14.09 1.09 -5.72
CA PRO A 327 13.55 2.40 -6.08
C PRO A 327 14.41 3.54 -5.53
N TYR A 328 14.92 3.40 -4.30
CA TYR A 328 15.75 4.42 -3.69
C TYR A 328 17.06 4.61 -4.44
N ARG A 329 17.81 3.53 -4.69
CA ARG A 329 19.10 3.65 -5.39
C ARG A 329 18.92 4.21 -6.80
N LEU A 330 17.86 3.81 -7.49
CA LEU A 330 17.55 4.29 -8.83
C LEU A 330 17.18 5.78 -8.83
N THR A 331 16.33 6.23 -7.90
CA THR A 331 15.87 7.63 -7.83
C THR A 331 16.94 8.55 -7.24
N ASP A 332 17.65 8.13 -6.20
CA ASP A 332 18.78 8.85 -5.61
C ASP A 332 19.93 9.03 -6.63
N GLY A 333 20.16 8.02 -7.48
CA GLY A 333 21.09 8.10 -8.60
C GLY A 333 20.75 9.14 -9.67
N LEU A 334 19.57 9.76 -9.63
CA LEU A 334 19.24 10.93 -10.45
C LEU A 334 19.85 12.23 -9.88
N PHE A 335 20.16 12.27 -8.58
CA PHE A 335 20.79 13.43 -7.92
C PHE A 335 22.30 13.44 -8.04
N ALA A 336 22.93 12.26 -8.09
CA ALA A 336 24.37 12.15 -8.26
C ALA A 336 24.77 12.82 -9.58
N GLY A 337 25.38 14.01 -9.50
CA GLY A 337 25.78 14.85 -10.64
C GLY A 337 26.88 14.26 -11.53
N ARG A 338 27.05 12.94 -11.52
CA ARG A 338 27.94 12.22 -12.45
C ARG A 338 27.16 11.89 -13.73
N PRO A 339 27.68 12.24 -14.92
CA PRO A 339 27.12 11.79 -16.19
C PRO A 339 26.93 10.27 -16.19
N PRO A 340 25.88 9.76 -16.88
CA PRO A 340 25.15 10.45 -17.95
C PRO A 340 23.82 11.19 -17.66
N ALA A 341 23.50 11.81 -16.53
CA ALA A 341 22.12 12.38 -16.32
C ALA A 341 20.97 11.36 -16.63
N ALA A 342 19.71 11.74 -16.42
CA ALA A 342 18.59 10.85 -16.72
C ALA A 342 18.26 10.91 -18.21
N SER A 343 18.25 9.79 -18.93
CA SER A 343 17.75 9.76 -20.32
C SER A 343 16.24 9.94 -20.36
N ARG A 344 15.73 10.54 -21.44
CA ARG A 344 14.28 10.62 -21.71
C ARG A 344 13.62 9.24 -21.64
N ALA A 345 14.26 8.23 -22.24
CA ALA A 345 13.78 6.85 -22.21
C ALA A 345 13.62 6.28 -20.79
N LEU A 346 14.56 6.56 -19.88
CA LEU A 346 14.44 6.13 -18.47
C LEU A 346 13.31 6.87 -17.75
N LEU A 347 13.19 8.19 -17.98
CA LEU A 347 12.12 8.99 -17.38
C LEU A 347 10.75 8.46 -17.82
N GLU A 348 10.55 8.21 -19.11
CA GLU A 348 9.30 7.67 -19.65
C GLU A 348 9.00 6.25 -19.16
N ALA A 349 10.00 5.37 -19.15
CA ALA A 349 9.80 3.98 -18.76
C ALA A 349 9.46 3.82 -17.27
N VAL A 350 10.03 4.66 -16.38
CA VAL A 350 9.99 4.43 -14.93
C VAL A 350 9.24 5.53 -14.16
N TYR A 351 9.32 6.79 -14.59
CA TYR A 351 8.91 7.93 -13.77
C TYR A 351 7.71 8.73 -14.28
N LEU A 352 7.39 8.65 -15.59
CA LEU A 352 6.35 9.47 -16.24
C LEU A 352 5.07 8.72 -16.60
#